data_AF-A0A919MES3-F1
#
_entry.id   AF-A0A919MES3-F1
#
_cell.length_a   1.000
_cell.length_b   1.000
_cell.length_c   1.000
_cell.angle_alpha   90.00
_cell.angle_beta   90.00
_cell.angle_gamma   90.00
#
_symmetry.space_group_name_H-M   'P 1'
#
loop_
_entity.id
_entity.type
_entity.pdbx_description
1 polymer ?
#
loop_
_entity_poly.entity_id
_entity_poly.type
_entity_poly.pdbx_seq_one_letter_code
_entity_poly.pdbx_strand_id
1 'polypeptide(L)'
;MDEPYRPFALRVMAEHIGDDGVWDADPDRHGPVTLDDLCITAGLARRLRAWNRQYQGTALTDFEFASPEDERRWVQEGLKLAYELQNELPDIDISYAHDDDGRPVRERRGP
;
A
#
# COMPACT_ATOMS: atom_id res chain seq x y z
N MET A 1 19.82 22.49 6.94
CA MET A 1 18.57 22.16 6.25
C MET A 1 18.62 20.66 6.10
N ASP A 2 17.88 19.93 6.92
CA ASP A 2 17.64 18.51 6.64
C ASP A 2 16.88 18.46 5.31
N GLU A 3 17.45 17.77 4.33
CA GLU A 3 16.70 17.40 3.12
C GLU A 3 15.46 16.61 3.56
N PRO A 4 14.28 16.85 2.97
CA PRO A 4 13.11 16.05 3.25
C PRO A 4 13.44 14.59 2.93
N TYR A 5 13.41 13.75 3.97
CA TYR A 5 13.71 12.33 3.83
C TYR A 5 12.74 11.71 2.81
N ARG A 6 13.30 11.06 1.80
CA ARG A 6 12.54 10.33 0.80
C ARG A 6 12.78 8.82 1.00
N PRO A 7 11.73 8.03 1.27
CA PRO A 7 11.88 6.59 1.43
C PRO A 7 12.36 5.97 0.12
N PHE A 8 13.26 4.99 0.20
CA PHE A 8 13.71 4.22 -0.97
C PHE A 8 12.94 2.91 -1.16
N ALA A 9 12.21 2.47 -0.13
CA ALA A 9 11.30 1.35 -0.21
C ALA A 9 9.99 1.67 0.52
N LEU A 10 8.87 1.31 -0.09
CA LEU A 10 7.54 1.41 0.49
C LEU A 10 6.86 0.05 0.46
N ARG A 11 5.94 -0.15 1.40
CA ARG A 11 5.08 -1.32 1.47
C ARG A 11 3.63 -0.88 1.51
N VAL A 12 2.86 -1.33 0.53
CA VAL A 12 1.40 -1.21 0.54
C VAL A 12 0.86 -2.29 1.48
N MET A 13 0.32 -1.86 2.60
CA MET A 13 -0.17 -2.72 3.68
C MET A 13 -1.38 -2.06 4.32
N ALA A 14 -2.49 -2.79 4.30
CA ALA A 14 -3.68 -2.38 5.01
C ALA A 14 -3.45 -2.34 6.52
N GLU A 15 -3.98 -1.32 7.16
CA GLU A 15 -3.72 -0.98 8.55
C GLU A 15 -5.01 -0.45 9.20
N HIS A 16 -5.30 -0.91 10.42
CA HIS A 16 -6.52 -0.56 11.12
C HIS A 16 -6.53 0.86 11.72
N ILE A 17 -5.35 1.44 12.00
CA ILE A 17 -5.21 2.69 12.79
C ILE A 17 -4.73 3.90 11.95
N GLY A 18 -4.55 3.76 10.62
CA GLY A 18 -4.17 4.87 9.73
C GLY A 18 -4.77 4.76 8.33
N ASP A 19 -5.16 5.88 7.70
CA ASP A 19 -5.99 5.92 6.48
C ASP A 19 -5.22 5.57 5.19
N ASP A 20 -3.91 5.88 5.15
CA ASP A 20 -3.12 5.85 3.92
C ASP A 20 -2.71 4.44 3.44
N GLY A 21 -2.62 3.44 4.33
CA GLY A 21 -2.33 2.05 3.96
C GLY A 21 -0.96 1.83 3.29
N VAL A 22 0.00 2.73 3.54
CA VAL A 22 1.37 2.65 3.02
C VAL A 22 2.37 2.90 4.13
N TRP A 23 3.43 2.10 4.13
CA TRP A 23 4.46 2.05 5.15
C TRP A 23 5.84 2.21 4.55
N ASP A 24 6.71 2.84 5.31
CA ASP A 24 8.14 2.87 5.06
C ASP A 24 8.71 1.47 5.28
N ALA A 25 9.35 0.95 4.24
CA ALA A 25 9.97 -0.36 4.22
C ALA A 25 11.50 -0.28 4.23
N ASP A 26 12.06 0.90 4.50
CA ASP A 26 13.49 1.08 4.74
C ASP A 26 13.94 0.26 5.98
N PRO A 27 14.98 -0.58 5.90
CA PRO A 27 15.57 -1.29 7.04
C PRO A 27 15.94 -0.38 8.23
N ASP A 28 16.30 0.87 7.98
CA ASP A 28 16.67 1.83 9.03
C ASP A 28 15.47 2.67 9.50
N ARG A 29 14.33 2.63 8.79
CA ARG A 29 13.15 3.41 9.10
C ARG A 29 11.86 2.66 8.75
N HIS A 30 11.12 2.29 9.78
CA HIS A 30 9.80 1.66 9.65
C HIS A 30 8.72 2.54 10.27
N GLY A 31 7.69 2.88 9.50
CA GLY A 31 6.56 3.66 10.00
C GLY A 31 5.52 3.99 8.94
N PRO A 32 4.35 4.50 9.34
CA PRO A 32 3.32 4.92 8.40
C PRO A 32 3.80 6.11 7.58
N VAL A 33 3.53 6.08 6.27
CA VAL A 33 3.85 7.17 5.34
C VAL A 33 2.56 7.86 4.91
N THR A 34 2.57 9.19 4.92
CA THR A 34 1.47 9.99 4.43
C THR A 34 1.53 10.09 2.91
N LEU A 35 0.46 9.68 2.20
CA LEU A 35 0.44 9.68 0.73
C LEU A 35 0.59 11.09 0.12
N ASP A 36 0.21 12.13 0.86
CA ASP A 36 0.35 13.53 0.44
C ASP A 36 1.83 13.97 0.32
N ASP A 37 2.72 13.32 1.08
CA ASP A 37 4.17 13.57 1.05
C ASP A 37 4.85 12.90 -0.16
N LEU A 38 4.20 11.89 -0.76
CA LEU A 38 4.78 11.05 -1.81
C LEU A 38 4.72 11.62 -3.23
N CYS A 39 4.36 12.90 -3.43
CA CYS A 39 4.28 13.52 -4.77
C CYS A 39 3.50 12.70 -5.82
N ILE A 40 2.54 11.87 -5.39
CA ILE A 40 1.69 11.06 -6.29
C ILE A 40 0.42 11.81 -6.70
N THR A 41 -0.23 11.33 -7.75
CA THR A 41 -1.54 11.85 -8.13
C THR A 41 -2.59 11.68 -7.02
N ALA A 42 -3.38 12.73 -6.77
CA ALA A 42 -4.47 12.70 -5.79
C ALA A 42 -5.50 11.58 -6.07
N GLY A 43 -5.66 11.18 -7.34
CA GLY A 43 -6.51 10.07 -7.74
C GLY A 43 -6.01 8.71 -7.24
N LEU A 44 -4.69 8.48 -7.22
CA LEU A 44 -4.09 7.27 -6.65
C LEU A 44 -4.18 7.30 -5.12
N ALA A 45 -3.83 8.43 -4.49
CA ALA A 45 -3.89 8.57 -3.05
C ALA A 45 -5.31 8.27 -2.50
N ARG A 46 -6.35 8.80 -3.17
CA ARG A 46 -7.75 8.54 -2.82
C ARG A 46 -8.13 7.06 -2.95
N ARG A 47 -7.60 6.35 -3.95
CA ARG A 47 -7.91 4.92 -4.16
C ARG A 47 -7.21 4.04 -3.13
N LEU A 48 -5.96 4.32 -2.78
CA LEU A 48 -5.25 3.64 -1.68
C LEU A 48 -6.00 3.80 -0.35
N ARG A 49 -6.42 5.03 -0.01
CA ARG A 49 -7.25 5.30 1.16
C ARG A 49 -8.60 4.58 1.12
N ALA A 50 -9.25 4.51 -0.03
CA ALA A 50 -10.51 3.79 -0.17
C ALA A 50 -10.33 2.27 0.00
N TRP A 51 -9.25 1.70 -0.54
CA TRP A 51 -8.89 0.30 -0.37
C TRP A 51 -8.60 -0.04 1.09
N ASN A 52 -7.82 0.79 1.77
CA ASN A 52 -7.49 0.61 3.18
C ASN A 52 -8.72 0.82 4.09
N ARG A 53 -9.59 1.78 3.78
CA ARG A 53 -10.87 1.96 4.51
C ARG A 53 -11.81 0.75 4.41
N GLN A 54 -11.79 0.00 3.30
CA GLN A 54 -12.54 -1.26 3.23
C GLN A 54 -12.04 -2.26 4.29
N TYR A 55 -10.73 -2.29 4.54
CA TYR A 55 -10.12 -3.11 5.59
C TYR A 55 -10.31 -2.52 7.00
N GLN A 56 -10.36 -1.19 7.15
CA GLN A 56 -10.68 -0.58 8.44
C GLN A 56 -12.13 -0.78 8.85
N GLY A 57 -13.05 -0.81 7.88
CA GLY A 57 -14.46 -1.11 8.12
C GLY A 57 -14.70 -2.52 8.67
N THR A 58 -13.71 -3.40 8.60
CA THR A 58 -13.75 -4.73 9.23
C THR A 58 -13.10 -4.75 10.62
N ALA A 59 -12.30 -3.73 10.96
CA ALA A 59 -11.68 -3.58 12.27
C ALA A 59 -12.75 -3.33 13.35
N LEU A 60 -12.61 -3.98 14.52
CA LEU A 60 -13.50 -3.84 15.69
C LEU A 60 -14.88 -4.52 15.56
N THR A 61 -15.09 -5.30 14.50
CA THR A 61 -16.20 -6.24 14.35
C THR A 61 -15.63 -7.66 14.24
N ASP A 62 -16.35 -8.72 14.65
CA ASP A 62 -16.00 -10.13 14.38
C ASP A 62 -16.11 -10.46 12.87
N PHE A 63 -15.56 -9.60 12.01
CA PHE A 63 -15.79 -9.61 10.58
C PHE A 63 -14.63 -10.29 9.87
N GLU A 64 -14.92 -11.50 9.42
CA GLU A 64 -14.23 -12.15 8.31
C GLU A 64 -14.75 -11.52 7.01
N PHE A 65 -13.93 -11.44 5.95
CA PHE A 65 -14.44 -11.07 4.63
C PHE A 65 -15.72 -11.86 4.33
N ALA A 66 -16.75 -11.20 3.77
CA ALA A 66 -18.06 -11.83 3.55
C ALA A 66 -17.97 -13.14 2.77
N SER A 67 -16.92 -13.30 1.96
CA SER A 67 -16.51 -14.53 1.31
C SER A 67 -15.01 -14.49 0.97
N PRO A 68 -14.36 -15.64 0.77
CA PRO A 68 -12.99 -15.71 0.24
C PRO A 68 -12.84 -15.06 -1.15
N GLU A 69 -13.94 -14.94 -1.90
CA GLU A 69 -13.96 -14.20 -3.17
C GLU A 69 -13.81 -12.69 -2.98
N ASP A 70 -14.42 -12.12 -1.93
CA ASP A 70 -14.28 -10.70 -1.59
C ASP A 70 -12.86 -10.39 -1.10
N GLU A 71 -12.29 -11.27 -0.28
CA GLU A 71 -10.88 -11.17 0.13
C GLU A 71 -9.95 -11.18 -1.10
N ARG A 72 -10.14 -12.13 -2.02
CA ARG A 72 -9.32 -12.20 -3.25
C ARG A 72 -9.45 -10.96 -4.12
N ARG A 73 -10.65 -10.40 -4.27
CA ARG A 73 -10.86 -9.14 -5.01
C ARG A 73 -10.16 -7.97 -4.34
N TRP A 74 -10.25 -7.89 -3.02
CA TRP A 74 -9.57 -6.87 -2.23
C TRP A 74 -8.04 -7.00 -2.34
N VAL A 75 -7.51 -8.21 -2.29
CA VAL A 75 -6.08 -8.51 -2.50
C VAL A 75 -5.62 -8.07 -3.89
N GLN A 76 -6.39 -8.42 -4.93
CA GLN A 76 -6.07 -8.04 -6.32
C GLN A 76 -6.10 -6.53 -6.54
N GLU A 77 -7.07 -5.83 -5.95
CA GLU A 77 -7.13 -4.37 -6.05
C GLU A 77 -5.93 -3.72 -5.34
N GLY A 78 -5.55 -4.20 -4.14
CA GLY A 78 -4.37 -3.71 -3.44
C GLY A 78 -3.08 -3.92 -4.23
N LEU A 79 -2.92 -5.08 -4.87
CA LEU A 79 -1.78 -5.35 -5.76
C LEU A 79 -1.74 -4.42 -6.97
N LYS A 80 -2.90 -4.18 -7.61
CA LYS A 80 -3.00 -3.23 -8.73
C LYS A 80 -2.61 -1.82 -8.30
N LEU A 81 -3.06 -1.37 -7.13
CA LEU A 81 -2.68 -0.07 -6.58
C LEU A 81 -1.17 0.01 -6.28
N ALA A 82 -0.55 -1.09 -5.84
CA ALA A 82 0.91 -1.15 -5.66
C ALA A 82 1.65 -0.99 -7.00
N TYR A 83 1.18 -1.61 -8.09
CA TYR A 83 1.73 -1.37 -9.43
C TYR A 83 1.54 0.08 -9.89
N GLU A 84 0.37 0.68 -9.66
CA GLU A 84 0.14 2.09 -9.99
C GLU A 84 1.06 3.02 -9.18
N LEU A 85 1.29 2.73 -7.90
CA LEU A 85 2.24 3.44 -7.05
C LEU A 85 3.67 3.30 -7.56
N GLN A 86 4.08 2.10 -8.00
CA GLN A 86 5.39 1.87 -8.59
C GLN A 86 5.62 2.65 -9.89
N ASN A 87 4.57 2.86 -10.70
CA ASN A 87 4.67 3.65 -11.92
C ASN A 87 4.85 5.16 -11.64
N GLU A 88 4.23 5.67 -10.57
CA GLU A 88 4.37 7.07 -10.16
C GLU A 88 5.69 7.32 -9.40
N LEU A 89 6.22 6.28 -8.74
CA LEU A 89 7.45 6.31 -7.95
C LEU A 89 8.47 5.28 -8.47
N PRO A 90 9.00 5.46 -9.70
CA PRO A 90 9.88 4.46 -10.33
C PRO A 90 11.19 4.24 -9.57
N ASP A 91 11.65 5.26 -8.85
CA ASP A 91 12.89 5.23 -8.06
C ASP A 91 12.75 4.51 -6.71
N ILE A 92 11.52 4.20 -6.27
CA ILE A 92 11.24 3.59 -4.97
C ILE A 92 10.82 2.12 -5.18
N ASP A 93 11.34 1.21 -4.37
CA ASP A 93 10.88 -0.19 -4.33
C ASP A 93 9.52 -0.29 -3.66
N ILE A 94 8.47 -0.66 -4.40
CA ILE A 94 7.13 -0.85 -3.84
C ILE A 94 6.86 -2.33 -3.64
N SER A 95 6.63 -2.78 -2.40
CA SER A 95 6.20 -4.15 -2.08
C SER A 95 4.74 -4.19 -1.66
N TYR A 96 4.09 -5.35 -1.79
CA TYR A 96 2.71 -5.57 -1.34
C TYR A 96 2.66 -6.66 -0.27
N ALA A 97 2.00 -6.37 0.86
CA ALA A 97 2.05 -7.21 2.05
C ALA A 97 1.02 -8.36 2.08
N HIS A 98 -0.07 -8.24 1.31
CA HIS A 98 -1.22 -9.14 1.36
C HIS A 98 -1.23 -10.16 0.20
N ASP A 99 -0.06 -10.44 -0.37
CA ASP A 99 0.18 -11.47 -1.38
C ASP A 99 1.34 -12.38 -0.93
N ASP A 100 1.47 -13.57 -1.53
CA ASP A 100 2.50 -14.54 -1.16
C ASP A 100 3.91 -14.14 -1.64
N ASP A 101 4.00 -13.23 -2.62
CA ASP A 101 5.28 -12.68 -3.07
C ASP A 101 5.63 -11.43 -2.25
N GLY A 102 6.80 -11.40 -1.63
CA GLY A 102 7.30 -10.28 -0.84
C GLY A 102 8.21 -9.31 -1.60
N ARG A 103 8.50 -9.58 -2.89
CA ARG A 103 9.45 -8.78 -3.68
C ARG A 103 8.82 -7.46 -4.14
N PRO A 104 9.61 -6.45 -4.47
CA PRO A 104 9.13 -5.27 -5.16
C PRO A 104 8.31 -5.62 -6.41
N VAL A 105 7.17 -4.94 -6.60
CA VAL A 105 6.24 -5.22 -7.71
C VAL A 105 6.89 -4.98 -9.08
N ARG A 106 7.90 -4.10 -9.18
CA ARG A 106 8.70 -3.93 -10.40
C ARG A 106 9.51 -5.17 -10.82
N GLU A 107 9.88 -6.01 -9.86
CA GLU A 107 10.62 -7.27 -10.10
C GLU A 107 9.69 -8.45 -10.39
N ARG A 108 8.38 -8.28 -10.10
CA ARG A 108 7.35 -9.21 -10.52
C ARG A 108 7.07 -8.90 -11.99
N ARG A 109 7.19 -9.90 -12.88
CA ARG A 109 6.67 -9.72 -14.25
C ARG A 109 5.21 -9.31 -14.13
N GLY A 110 4.86 -8.16 -14.73
CA GLY A 110 3.51 -7.59 -14.65
C GLY A 110 2.42 -8.58 -15.08
N PRO A 111 1.15 -8.29 -14.72
CA PRO A 111 0.00 -9.19 -14.92
C PRO A 111 -0.19 -9.65 -16.37
#